data_AF-A0A519GQ38-F1
#
_entry.id   AF-A0A519GQ38-F1
#
_cell.length_a   1.000
_cell.length_b   1.000
_cell.length_c   1.000
_cell.angle_alpha   90.00
_cell.angle_beta   90.00
_cell.angle_gamma   90.00
#
_symmetry.space_group_name_H-M   'P 1'
#
loop_
_entity.id
_entity.type
_entity.pdbx_description
1 polymer ?
#
loop_
_entity_poly.entity_id
_entity_poly.type
_entity_poly.pdbx_seq_one_letter_code
_entity_poly.pdbx_strand_id
1 'polypeptide(L)'
;MSDPIKPVIVGGPGAATAGPRPGGALPGSAGPGVRADEDLLKGLNPPQLEAVTYRGPALLIVAGAGSGKTRVLTHRIASLLRNREAWPSQILAITFTNKAAGEMRERVQQLVGDAAQGMWISTFHSACVRILRREAQQFGFTKSFTIYDSGDSRALIKRLVKEHEADAFGLTPASVQGRISKLKNELADAESFARQANLSDPAERLFAAIFSDYQRALQKANAFDFDDLIAQTVYLFRAFPHVADVYRRRFRHILVDEYQDTNHAQYSLIHELTRPVVGKAADHGTGELV
;
A
#
# COMPACT_ATOMS: atom_id res chain seq x y z
N MET A 1 15.81 -1.33 -28.57
CA MET A 1 14.53 -2.05 -28.49
C MET A 1 14.26 -2.30 -27.02
N SER A 2 13.32 -1.57 -26.42
CA SER A 2 12.90 -1.78 -25.03
C SER A 2 11.93 -2.96 -24.96
N ASP A 3 12.16 -3.89 -24.02
CA ASP A 3 11.30 -5.06 -23.84
C ASP A 3 9.83 -4.66 -23.66
N PRO A 4 8.88 -5.41 -24.27
CA PRO A 4 7.48 -5.05 -24.23
C PRO A 4 6.92 -5.22 -22.81
N ILE A 5 6.13 -4.24 -22.38
CA ILE A 5 5.18 -4.43 -21.28
C ILE A 5 4.36 -5.68 -21.58
N LYS A 6 4.26 -6.59 -20.60
CA LYS A 6 3.39 -7.75 -20.67
C LYS A 6 2.29 -7.61 -19.62
N PRO A 7 1.04 -7.31 -20.02
CA PRO A 7 -0.08 -7.39 -19.11
C PRO A 7 -0.34 -8.87 -18.80
N VAL A 8 -0.40 -9.20 -17.52
CA VAL A 8 -0.80 -10.51 -17.03
C VAL A 8 -2.12 -10.32 -16.31
N ILE A 9 -3.18 -10.90 -16.89
CA ILE A 9 -4.48 -10.99 -16.24
C ILE A 9 -4.35 -12.06 -15.15
N VAL A 10 -4.46 -11.63 -13.90
CA VAL A 10 -4.45 -12.55 -12.77
C VAL A 10 -5.88 -13.08 -12.62
N GLY A 11 -6.08 -14.36 -12.95
CA GLY A 11 -7.35 -15.08 -12.83
C GLY A 11 -7.13 -16.44 -12.17
N GLY A 12 -7.97 -16.80 -11.19
CA GLY A 12 -7.89 -18.08 -10.48
C GLY A 12 -8.22 -19.30 -11.36
N PRO A 13 -7.89 -20.53 -10.92
CA PRO A 13 -8.21 -21.75 -11.66
C PRO A 13 -9.72 -21.97 -11.66
N GLY A 14 -10.38 -21.66 -12.78
CA GLY A 14 -11.78 -21.94 -13.00
C GLY A 14 -12.62 -20.72 -13.40
N ALA A 15 -12.31 -20.10 -14.54
CA ALA A 15 -13.31 -19.30 -15.25
C ALA A 15 -13.10 -19.44 -16.75
N ALA A 16 -13.98 -20.22 -17.37
CA ALA A 16 -14.14 -20.31 -18.80
C ALA A 16 -14.29 -18.92 -19.43
N THR A 17 -13.84 -18.82 -20.68
CA THR A 17 -14.03 -17.71 -21.62
C THR A 17 -15.37 -16.99 -21.41
N ALA A 18 -15.35 -15.86 -20.71
CA ALA A 18 -16.47 -14.93 -20.65
C ALA A 18 -16.06 -13.67 -21.41
N GLY A 19 -16.59 -13.55 -22.63
CA GLY A 19 -16.48 -12.34 -23.43
C GLY A 19 -17.03 -11.10 -22.69
N PRO A 20 -16.76 -9.89 -23.21
CA PRO A 20 -17.10 -8.65 -22.53
C PRO A 20 -18.63 -8.57 -22.33
N ARG A 21 -19.07 -8.64 -21.08
CA ARG A 21 -20.45 -8.30 -20.72
C ARG A 21 -20.52 -6.80 -20.42
N PRO A 22 -21.43 -6.04 -21.06
CA PRO A 22 -21.60 -4.63 -20.77
C PRO A 22 -22.18 -4.47 -19.35
N GLY A 23 -21.43 -3.81 -18.48
CA GLY A 23 -21.88 -3.43 -17.13
C GLY A 23 -23.01 -2.41 -17.20
N GLY A 24 -23.96 -2.53 -16.26
CA GLY A 24 -25.22 -1.80 -16.21
C GLY A 24 -25.08 -0.29 -16.42
N ALA A 25 -25.97 0.23 -17.27
CA ALA A 25 -26.04 1.64 -17.64
C ALA A 25 -26.34 2.54 -16.42
N LEU A 26 -25.48 3.53 -16.20
CA LEU A 26 -25.89 4.79 -15.57
C LEU A 26 -26.84 5.53 -16.54
N PRO A 27 -27.79 6.34 -16.06
CA PRO A 27 -28.73 7.02 -16.96
C PRO A 27 -27.98 8.07 -17.79
N GLY A 28 -27.88 7.83 -19.11
CA GLY A 28 -27.32 8.80 -20.06
C GLY A 28 -26.38 8.25 -21.14
N SER A 29 -26.52 6.99 -21.58
CA SER A 29 -25.71 6.49 -22.71
C SER A 29 -26.16 7.14 -24.04
N ALA A 30 -25.47 8.21 -24.41
CA ALA A 30 -25.34 8.64 -25.79
C ALA A 30 -24.78 7.48 -26.65
N GLY A 31 -25.09 7.48 -27.95
CA GLY A 31 -24.82 6.40 -28.92
C GLY A 31 -23.35 5.99 -29.11
N PRO A 32 -22.96 5.32 -30.21
CA PRO A 32 -21.58 4.84 -30.42
C PRO A 32 -20.64 6.03 -30.62
N GLY A 33 -20.26 6.66 -29.52
CA GLY A 33 -19.49 7.89 -29.45
C GLY A 33 -18.02 7.57 -29.25
N VAL A 34 -17.20 8.21 -30.07
CA VAL A 34 -15.75 8.44 -29.91
C VAL A 34 -15.38 8.48 -28.43
N ARG A 35 -14.41 7.67 -28.00
CA ARG A 35 -14.04 7.62 -26.58
C ARG A 35 -13.52 8.99 -26.15
N ALA A 36 -13.93 9.45 -24.97
CA ALA A 36 -13.51 10.74 -24.44
C ALA A 36 -12.00 10.82 -24.14
N ASP A 37 -11.26 9.71 -24.27
CA ASP A 37 -9.82 9.57 -24.04
C ASP A 37 -9.01 9.19 -25.29
N GLU A 38 -9.56 9.25 -26.52
CA GLU A 38 -8.85 8.78 -27.72
C GLU A 38 -7.46 9.39 -27.93
N ASP A 39 -7.29 10.68 -27.63
CA ASP A 39 -6.00 11.36 -27.69
C ASP A 39 -4.98 10.81 -26.66
N LEU A 40 -5.44 10.34 -25.49
CA LEU A 40 -4.55 9.68 -24.50
C LEU A 40 -4.06 8.32 -24.98
N LEU A 41 -4.83 7.66 -25.83
CA LEU A 41 -4.52 6.31 -26.32
C LEU A 41 -3.60 6.35 -27.55
N LYS A 42 -3.51 7.50 -28.24
CA LYS A 42 -2.61 7.69 -29.38
C LYS A 42 -1.15 7.50 -28.99
N GLY A 43 -0.43 6.70 -29.78
CA GLY A 43 1.00 6.44 -29.59
C GLY A 43 1.34 5.47 -28.44
N LEU A 44 0.35 4.79 -27.87
CA LEU A 44 0.57 3.60 -27.05
C LEU A 44 0.75 2.38 -27.96
N ASN A 45 1.69 1.51 -27.63
CA ASN A 45 1.80 0.21 -28.29
C ASN A 45 0.65 -0.72 -27.83
N PRO A 46 0.38 -1.86 -28.51
CA PRO A 46 -0.76 -2.70 -28.18
C PRO A 46 -0.79 -3.19 -26.71
N PRO A 47 0.33 -3.65 -26.11
CA PRO A 47 0.33 -4.02 -24.69
C PRO A 47 0.10 -2.85 -23.72
N GLN A 48 0.61 -1.66 -24.03
CA GLN A 48 0.34 -0.45 -23.24
C GLN A 48 -1.14 -0.06 -23.33
N LEU A 49 -1.72 -0.11 -24.53
CA LEU A 49 -3.13 0.18 -24.77
C LEU A 49 -4.01 -0.79 -23.99
N GLU A 50 -3.72 -2.09 -24.03
CA GLU A 50 -4.40 -3.12 -23.26
C GLU A 50 -4.31 -2.82 -21.75
N ALA A 51 -3.09 -2.54 -21.25
CA ALA A 51 -2.90 -2.21 -19.84
C ALA A 51 -3.61 -0.91 -19.40
N VAL A 52 -3.73 0.10 -20.27
CA VAL A 52 -4.47 1.33 -19.98
C VAL A 52 -5.98 1.11 -20.00
N THR A 53 -6.49 0.30 -20.93
CA THR A 53 -7.94 0.11 -21.17
C THR A 53 -8.55 -1.05 -20.39
N TYR A 54 -7.74 -1.93 -19.79
CA TYR A 54 -8.23 -3.06 -19.00
C TYR A 54 -9.12 -2.62 -17.83
N ARG A 55 -10.26 -3.27 -17.61
CA ARG A 55 -11.22 -2.98 -16.52
C ARG A 55 -11.61 -4.19 -15.69
N GLY A 56 -10.82 -5.27 -15.74
CA GLY A 56 -11.03 -6.42 -14.86
C GLY A 56 -10.51 -6.21 -13.43
N PRO A 57 -10.62 -7.24 -12.58
CA PRO A 57 -10.42 -7.12 -11.14
C PRO A 57 -8.95 -6.95 -10.71
N ALA A 58 -8.00 -7.54 -11.45
CA ALA A 58 -6.58 -7.48 -11.15
C ALA A 58 -5.76 -7.47 -12.44
N LEU A 59 -4.73 -6.63 -12.48
CA LEU A 59 -3.81 -6.51 -13.60
C LEU A 59 -2.39 -6.39 -13.07
N LEU A 60 -1.55 -7.36 -13.39
CA LEU A 60 -0.12 -7.26 -13.18
C LEU A 60 0.55 -6.77 -14.46
N ILE A 61 1.35 -5.72 -14.36
CA ILE A 61 2.10 -5.16 -15.49
C ILE A 61 3.57 -5.52 -15.30
N VAL A 62 4.04 -6.51 -16.06
CA VAL A 62 5.46 -6.89 -16.05
C VAL A 62 6.18 -6.08 -17.12
N ALA A 63 7.21 -5.34 -16.74
CA ALA A 63 7.85 -4.39 -17.65
C ALA A 63 9.33 -4.20 -17.31
N GLY A 64 10.21 -4.27 -18.31
CA GLY A 64 11.62 -3.95 -18.15
C GLY A 64 11.86 -2.45 -17.95
N ALA A 65 13.08 -2.07 -17.58
CA ALA A 65 13.47 -0.66 -17.49
C ALA A 65 13.24 0.07 -18.83
N GLY A 66 12.72 1.30 -18.78
CA GLY A 66 12.48 2.12 -19.98
C GLY A 66 11.29 1.68 -20.86
N SER A 67 10.51 0.69 -20.46
CA SER A 67 9.33 0.18 -21.18
C SER A 67 8.08 1.10 -21.12
N GLY A 68 8.14 2.17 -20.31
CA GLY A 68 7.05 3.13 -20.16
C GLY A 68 6.02 2.76 -19.09
N LYS A 69 6.35 1.91 -18.09
CA LYS A 69 5.47 1.54 -16.97
C LYS A 69 4.78 2.75 -16.33
N THR A 70 5.54 3.77 -15.96
CA THR A 70 4.96 4.98 -15.35
C THR A 70 4.00 5.70 -16.30
N ARG A 71 4.31 5.74 -17.60
CA ARG A 71 3.41 6.31 -18.63
C ARG A 71 2.10 5.53 -18.69
N VAL A 72 2.15 4.20 -18.63
CA VAL A 72 0.95 3.36 -18.58
C VAL A 72 0.11 3.65 -17.34
N LEU A 73 0.72 3.72 -16.15
CA LEU A 73 -0.01 4.01 -14.92
C LEU A 73 -0.70 5.38 -14.96
N THR A 74 -0.01 6.42 -15.44
CA THR A 74 -0.58 7.78 -15.52
C THR A 74 -1.68 7.87 -16.59
N HIS A 75 -1.49 7.26 -17.76
CA HIS A 75 -2.52 7.20 -18.80
C HIS A 75 -3.73 6.39 -18.36
N ARG A 76 -3.55 5.31 -17.58
CA ARG A 76 -4.64 4.51 -17.01
C ARG A 76 -5.49 5.35 -16.06
N ILE A 77 -4.87 6.08 -15.14
CA ILE A 77 -5.57 7.00 -14.24
C ILE A 77 -6.33 8.05 -15.05
N ALA A 78 -5.68 8.68 -16.03
CA ALA A 78 -6.30 9.70 -16.86
C ALA A 78 -7.50 9.16 -17.67
N SER A 79 -7.39 7.95 -18.22
CA SER A 79 -8.47 7.24 -18.92
C SER A 79 -9.68 6.98 -18.01
N LEU A 80 -9.46 6.48 -16.79
CA LEU A 80 -10.53 6.26 -15.81
C LEU A 80 -11.30 7.55 -15.48
N LEU A 81 -10.58 8.67 -15.34
CA LEU A 81 -11.18 9.96 -15.00
C LEU A 81 -11.93 10.58 -16.20
N ARG A 82 -11.33 10.59 -17.40
CA ARG A 82 -11.95 11.21 -18.59
C ARG A 82 -13.19 10.46 -19.06
N ASN A 83 -13.21 9.14 -18.92
CA ASN A 83 -14.38 8.33 -19.25
C ASN A 83 -15.43 8.31 -18.14
N ARG A 84 -15.21 9.04 -17.03
CA ARG A 84 -16.11 9.10 -15.85
C ARG A 84 -16.40 7.73 -15.23
N GLU A 85 -15.40 6.84 -15.30
CA GLU A 85 -15.48 5.50 -14.72
C GLU A 85 -15.10 5.50 -13.24
N ALA A 86 -14.37 6.52 -12.79
CA ALA A 86 -14.00 6.71 -11.39
C ALA A 86 -14.01 8.19 -10.99
N TRP A 87 -14.34 8.45 -9.74
CA TRP A 87 -14.08 9.75 -9.11
C TRP A 87 -12.62 9.81 -8.62
N PRO A 88 -11.96 10.98 -8.60
CA PRO A 88 -10.57 11.10 -8.15
C PRO A 88 -10.35 10.54 -6.74
N SER A 89 -11.30 10.78 -5.84
CA SER A 89 -11.28 10.28 -4.46
C SER A 89 -11.34 8.75 -4.34
N GLN A 90 -11.68 8.06 -5.43
CA GLN A 90 -11.76 6.60 -5.52
C GLN A 90 -10.47 5.95 -6.04
N ILE A 91 -9.45 6.75 -6.37
CA ILE A 91 -8.17 6.26 -6.88
C ILE A 91 -7.09 6.44 -5.79
N LEU A 92 -6.35 5.36 -5.55
CA LEU A 92 -5.14 5.33 -4.73
C LEU A 92 -3.99 4.84 -5.61
N ALA A 93 -2.98 5.70 -5.81
CA ALA A 93 -1.74 5.36 -6.49
C ALA A 93 -0.58 5.42 -5.49
N ILE A 94 0.12 4.30 -5.33
CA ILE A 94 1.21 4.12 -4.38
C ILE A 94 2.54 4.03 -5.12
N THR A 95 3.55 4.76 -4.64
CA THR A 95 4.94 4.69 -5.10
C THR A 95 5.90 4.47 -3.93
N PHE A 96 7.17 4.13 -4.19
CA PHE A 96 8.16 3.92 -3.14
C PHE A 96 8.78 5.21 -2.60
N THR A 97 8.93 6.23 -3.46
CA THR A 97 9.58 7.49 -3.09
C THR A 97 8.64 8.67 -3.22
N ASN A 98 8.88 9.70 -2.39
CA ASN A 98 8.14 10.97 -2.47
C ASN A 98 8.38 11.66 -3.82
N LYS A 99 9.58 11.54 -4.38
CA LYS A 99 9.92 12.04 -5.72
C LYS A 99 9.04 11.38 -6.79
N ALA A 100 8.95 10.04 -6.80
CA ALA A 100 8.10 9.32 -7.74
C ALA A 100 6.61 9.68 -7.58
N ALA A 101 6.12 9.85 -6.35
CA ALA A 101 4.74 10.31 -6.11
C ALA A 101 4.52 11.73 -6.65
N GLY A 102 5.50 12.62 -6.51
CA GLY A 102 5.49 13.97 -7.06
C GLY A 102 5.44 13.97 -8.59
N GLU A 103 6.36 13.26 -9.23
CA GLU A 103 6.42 13.13 -10.70
C GLU A 103 5.15 12.49 -11.26
N MET A 104 4.62 11.44 -10.62
CA MET A 104 3.36 10.81 -11.04
C MET A 104 2.18 11.79 -10.94
N ARG A 105 2.13 12.62 -9.88
CA ARG A 105 1.11 13.65 -9.71
C ARG A 105 1.16 14.69 -10.81
N GLU A 106 2.34 15.23 -11.09
CA GLU A 106 2.54 16.22 -12.15
C GLU A 106 2.09 15.67 -13.50
N ARG A 107 2.48 14.42 -13.82
CA ARG A 107 2.08 13.76 -15.07
C ARG A 107 0.58 13.55 -15.17
N VAL A 108 -0.09 13.09 -14.11
CA VAL A 108 -1.56 12.95 -14.15
C VAL A 108 -2.23 14.31 -14.30
N GLN A 109 -1.77 15.33 -13.58
CA GLN A 109 -2.32 16.68 -13.66
C GLN A 109 -2.15 17.29 -15.07
N GLN A 110 -1.04 17.02 -15.76
CA GLN A 110 -0.86 17.43 -17.16
C GLN A 110 -1.88 16.78 -18.11
N LEU A 111 -2.34 15.56 -17.81
CA LEU A 111 -3.26 14.81 -18.67
C LEU A 111 -4.74 15.14 -18.43
N VAL A 112 -5.13 15.50 -17.20
CA VAL A 112 -6.55 15.72 -16.83
C VAL A 112 -6.84 17.04 -16.12
N GLY A 113 -5.83 17.90 -15.92
CA GLY A 113 -5.96 19.16 -15.21
C GLY A 113 -6.43 18.98 -13.76
N ASP A 114 -7.34 19.84 -13.33
CA ASP A 114 -7.89 19.85 -11.96
C ASP A 114 -8.73 18.62 -11.63
N ALA A 115 -9.11 17.81 -12.62
CA ALA A 115 -9.79 16.54 -12.37
C ALA A 115 -8.90 15.55 -11.57
N ALA A 116 -7.59 15.79 -11.45
CA ALA A 116 -6.72 14.99 -10.57
C ALA A 116 -6.89 15.30 -9.07
N GLN A 117 -7.52 16.43 -8.71
CA GLN A 117 -7.62 16.86 -7.33
C GLN A 117 -8.46 15.90 -6.48
N GLY A 118 -7.99 15.63 -5.26
CA GLY A 118 -8.66 14.72 -4.31
C GLY A 118 -8.24 13.24 -4.41
N MET A 119 -7.50 12.86 -5.45
CA MET A 119 -6.86 11.55 -5.56
C MET A 119 -5.72 11.38 -4.54
N TRP A 120 -5.48 10.14 -4.12
CA TRP A 120 -4.33 9.81 -3.29
C TRP A 120 -3.20 9.32 -4.18
N ILE A 121 -2.18 10.15 -4.38
CA ILE A 121 -0.90 9.75 -4.98
C ILE A 121 0.17 9.92 -3.91
N SER A 122 0.70 8.83 -3.38
CA SER A 122 1.50 8.89 -2.16
C SER A 122 2.44 7.70 -2.02
N THR A 123 3.41 7.80 -1.11
CA THR A 123 4.13 6.61 -0.66
C THR A 123 3.26 5.74 0.26
N PHE A 124 3.65 4.48 0.47
CA PHE A 124 3.01 3.60 1.47
C PHE A 124 2.87 4.29 2.83
N HIS A 125 3.98 4.85 3.33
CA HIS A 125 4.04 5.57 4.60
C HIS A 125 3.12 6.78 4.64
N SER A 126 3.10 7.59 3.57
CA SER A 126 2.22 8.77 3.50
C SER A 126 0.73 8.38 3.53
N ALA A 127 0.35 7.30 2.84
CA ALA A 127 -1.01 6.77 2.90
C ALA A 127 -1.35 6.26 4.32
N CYS A 128 -0.46 5.48 4.92
CA CYS A 128 -0.62 4.95 6.27
C CYS A 128 -0.74 6.05 7.33
N VAL A 129 0.14 7.06 7.29
CA VAL A 129 0.05 8.23 8.18
C VAL A 129 -1.32 8.88 8.04
N ARG A 130 -1.80 9.12 6.81
CA ARG A 130 -3.11 9.73 6.60
C ARG A 130 -4.27 8.90 7.16
N ILE A 131 -4.18 7.57 7.09
CA ILE A 131 -5.14 6.63 7.68
C ILE A 131 -5.06 6.68 9.21
N LEU A 132 -3.89 6.44 9.78
CA LEU A 132 -3.67 6.41 11.22
C LEU A 132 -4.04 7.74 11.89
N ARG A 133 -3.75 8.88 11.27
CA ARG A 133 -4.16 10.20 11.76
C ARG A 133 -5.67 10.36 11.84
N ARG A 134 -6.40 9.79 10.88
CA ARG A 134 -7.87 9.85 10.86
C ARG A 134 -8.47 8.94 11.94
N GLU A 135 -7.90 7.76 12.09
CA GLU A 135 -8.43 6.67 12.93
C GLU A 135 -7.76 6.53 14.30
N ALA A 136 -6.85 7.45 14.67
CA ALA A 136 -5.98 7.35 15.86
C ALA A 136 -6.73 6.95 17.15
N GLN A 137 -7.91 7.55 17.36
CA GLN A 137 -8.73 7.32 18.54
C GLN A 137 -9.26 5.88 18.66
N GLN A 138 -9.39 5.15 17.54
CA GLN A 138 -9.90 3.78 17.52
C GLN A 138 -8.95 2.79 18.21
N PHE A 139 -7.65 3.10 18.24
CA PHE A 139 -6.62 2.18 18.71
C PHE A 139 -5.69 2.79 19.76
N GLY A 140 -6.19 3.80 20.48
CA GLY A 140 -5.53 4.33 21.69
C GLY A 140 -4.42 5.34 21.45
N PHE A 141 -4.35 5.95 20.26
CA PHE A 141 -3.40 7.02 19.95
C PHE A 141 -4.10 8.36 19.75
N THR A 142 -3.36 9.45 19.83
CA THR A 142 -3.89 10.76 19.44
C THR A 142 -3.53 11.08 17.99
N LYS A 143 -4.33 11.94 17.37
CA LYS A 143 -4.04 12.42 16.01
C LYS A 143 -2.72 13.18 15.90
N SER A 144 -2.10 13.58 17.02
CA SER A 144 -0.84 14.32 17.08
C SER A 144 0.37 13.45 17.45
N PHE A 145 0.30 12.14 17.24
CA PHE A 145 1.46 11.24 17.42
C PHE A 145 2.73 11.74 16.71
N THR A 146 3.90 11.47 17.27
CA THR A 146 5.18 11.82 16.63
C THR A 146 5.65 10.67 15.74
N ILE A 147 6.33 10.98 14.63
CA ILE A 147 6.98 9.97 13.81
C ILE A 147 8.47 10.07 14.09
N TYR A 148 9.05 9.02 14.67
CA TYR A 148 10.48 8.95 14.96
C TYR A 148 11.25 8.69 13.68
N ASP A 149 12.30 9.47 13.46
CA ASP A 149 13.24 9.18 12.38
C ASP A 149 14.23 8.07 12.78
N SER A 150 15.19 7.79 11.89
CA SER A 150 16.20 6.76 12.14
C SER A 150 17.16 7.12 13.29
N GLY A 151 17.38 8.41 13.55
CA GLY A 151 18.19 8.92 14.65
C GLY A 151 17.48 8.80 15.99
N ASP A 152 16.21 9.22 16.05
CA ASP A 152 15.36 9.10 17.23
C ASP A 152 15.23 7.64 17.67
N SER A 153 14.90 6.77 16.72
CA SER A 153 14.74 5.32 16.94
C SER A 153 16.05 4.70 17.44
N ARG A 154 17.18 5.06 16.82
CA ARG A 154 18.51 4.57 17.23
C ARG A 154 18.91 5.06 18.61
N ALA A 155 18.60 6.31 18.97
CA ALA A 155 18.89 6.86 20.29
C ALA A 155 18.10 6.11 21.38
N LEU A 156 16.83 5.83 21.13
CA LEU A 156 16.00 5.05 22.03
C LEU A 156 16.52 3.61 22.20
N ILE A 157 16.84 2.94 21.09
CA ILE A 157 17.40 1.57 21.12
C ILE A 157 18.74 1.54 21.85
N LYS A 158 19.63 2.51 21.60
CA LYS A 158 20.93 2.61 22.28
C LYS A 158 20.78 2.73 23.80
N ARG A 159 19.78 3.50 24.25
CA ARG A 159 19.48 3.60 25.69
C ARG A 159 19.03 2.26 26.25
N LEU A 160 18.09 1.58 25.59
CA LEU A 160 17.56 0.29 26.04
C LEU A 160 18.62 -0.81 26.06
N VAL A 161 19.48 -0.89 25.04
CA VAL A 161 20.61 -1.84 25.01
C VAL A 161 21.53 -1.66 26.22
N LYS A 162 21.83 -0.40 26.57
CA LYS A 162 22.64 -0.07 27.74
C LYS A 162 21.94 -0.41 29.06
N GLU A 163 20.65 -0.08 29.19
CA GLU A 163 19.84 -0.37 30.39
C GLU A 163 19.75 -1.86 30.69
N HIS A 164 19.71 -2.71 29.65
CA HIS A 164 19.66 -4.17 29.75
C HIS A 164 21.04 -4.84 29.78
N GLU A 165 22.14 -4.06 29.77
CA GLU A 165 23.52 -4.56 29.68
C GLU A 165 23.74 -5.55 28.51
N ALA A 166 22.96 -5.38 27.43
CA ALA A 166 22.82 -6.38 26.38
C ALA A 166 24.03 -6.44 25.43
N ASP A 167 24.89 -5.42 25.45
CA ASP A 167 26.16 -5.42 24.72
C ASP A 167 27.06 -6.60 25.13
N ALA A 168 27.01 -7.02 26.41
CA ALA A 168 27.75 -8.18 26.91
C ALA A 168 27.34 -9.51 26.25
N PHE A 169 26.16 -9.54 25.62
CA PHE A 169 25.60 -10.69 24.91
C PHE A 169 25.63 -10.50 23.38
N GLY A 170 26.39 -9.52 22.87
CA GLY A 170 26.54 -9.26 21.44
C GLY A 170 25.38 -8.47 20.79
N LEU A 171 24.45 -7.95 21.59
CA LEU A 171 23.31 -7.16 21.11
C LEU A 171 23.67 -5.69 20.97
N THR A 172 24.31 -5.32 19.86
CA THR A 172 24.58 -3.92 19.53
C THR A 172 23.30 -3.14 19.15
N PRO A 173 23.25 -1.80 19.31
CA PRO A 173 22.10 -1.02 18.90
C PRO A 173 21.72 -1.18 17.41
N ALA A 174 22.71 -1.34 16.54
CA ALA A 174 22.47 -1.53 15.10
C ALA A 174 21.87 -2.91 14.79
N SER A 175 22.38 -3.98 15.43
CA SER A 175 21.84 -5.33 15.24
C SER A 175 20.42 -5.46 15.81
N VAL A 176 20.15 -4.85 16.97
CA VAL A 176 18.79 -4.78 17.55
C VAL A 176 17.85 -4.02 16.64
N GLN A 177 18.23 -2.83 16.15
CA GLN A 177 17.42 -2.03 15.23
C GLN A 177 17.09 -2.79 13.94
N GLY A 178 18.08 -3.46 13.34
CA GLY A 178 17.87 -4.27 12.14
C GLY A 178 16.93 -5.45 12.38
N ARG A 179 17.05 -6.14 13.53
CA ARG A 179 16.18 -7.26 13.88
C ARG A 179 14.74 -6.81 14.14
N ILE A 180 14.53 -5.69 14.85
CA ILE A 180 13.20 -5.10 15.06
C ILE A 180 12.57 -4.71 13.71
N SER A 181 13.30 -4.00 12.85
CA SER A 181 12.80 -3.60 11.54
C SER A 181 12.40 -4.80 10.67
N LYS A 182 13.22 -5.86 10.66
CA LYS A 182 12.88 -7.11 9.97
C LYS A 182 11.60 -7.73 10.51
N LEU A 183 11.44 -7.83 11.82
CA LEU A 183 10.24 -8.40 12.44
C LEU A 183 8.99 -7.59 12.10
N LYS A 184 9.06 -6.25 12.19
CA LYS A 184 7.93 -5.37 11.83
C LYS A 184 7.54 -5.50 10.35
N ASN A 185 8.52 -5.60 9.45
CA ASN A 185 8.29 -5.79 8.02
C ASN A 185 7.66 -7.16 7.69
N GLU A 186 7.81 -8.14 8.58
CA GLU A 186 7.13 -9.45 8.53
C GLU A 186 5.84 -9.49 9.37
N LEU A 187 5.37 -8.35 9.90
CA LEU A 187 4.20 -8.26 10.78
C LEU A 187 4.29 -9.13 12.05
N ALA A 188 5.51 -9.31 12.58
CA ALA A 188 5.75 -9.91 13.87
C ALA A 188 5.91 -8.80 14.93
N ASP A 189 4.89 -8.63 15.78
CA ASP A 189 4.93 -7.69 16.90
C ASP A 189 5.73 -8.24 18.10
N ALA A 190 6.02 -7.35 19.06
CA ALA A 190 6.83 -7.69 20.23
C ALA A 190 6.19 -8.79 21.09
N GLU A 191 4.85 -8.80 21.21
CA GLU A 191 4.13 -9.81 21.99
C GLU A 191 4.21 -11.19 21.33
N SER A 192 3.95 -11.27 20.03
CA SER A 192 4.00 -12.51 19.26
C SER A 192 5.41 -13.05 19.16
N PHE A 193 6.41 -12.18 19.00
CA PHE A 193 7.81 -12.56 19.08
C PHE A 193 8.16 -13.10 20.48
N ALA A 194 7.78 -12.42 21.55
CA ALA A 194 8.06 -12.87 22.91
C ALA A 194 7.45 -14.24 23.24
N ARG A 195 6.27 -14.57 22.68
CA ARG A 195 5.65 -15.90 22.81
C ARG A 195 6.42 -17.02 22.13
N GLN A 196 7.20 -16.71 21.10
CA GLN A 196 7.93 -17.69 20.30
C GLN A 196 9.43 -17.71 20.60
N ALA A 197 9.95 -16.71 21.31
CA ALA A 197 11.35 -16.55 21.65
C ALA A 197 11.88 -17.73 22.50
N ASN A 198 13.08 -18.22 22.18
CA ASN A 198 13.76 -19.20 23.04
C ASN A 198 14.31 -18.51 24.29
N LEU A 199 13.54 -18.55 25.38
CA LEU A 199 13.94 -17.94 26.66
C LEU A 199 15.13 -18.62 27.36
N SER A 200 15.57 -19.78 26.85
CA SER A 200 16.78 -20.45 27.33
C SER A 200 18.06 -19.82 26.77
N ASP A 201 17.97 -19.12 25.63
CA ASP A 201 19.07 -18.30 25.10
C ASP A 201 19.03 -16.91 25.77
N PRO A 202 20.07 -16.53 26.55
CA PRO A 202 20.13 -15.22 27.19
C PRO A 202 20.02 -14.05 26.21
N ALA A 203 20.62 -14.16 25.02
CA ALA A 203 20.61 -13.09 24.02
C ALA A 203 19.20 -12.92 23.45
N GLU A 204 18.51 -14.01 23.13
CA GLU A 204 17.13 -13.95 22.63
C GLU A 204 16.15 -13.43 23.69
N ARG A 205 16.30 -13.85 24.95
CA ARG A 205 15.51 -13.32 26.07
C ARG A 205 15.69 -11.81 26.25
N LEU A 206 16.95 -11.33 26.22
CA LEU A 206 17.24 -9.89 26.31
C LEU A 206 16.67 -9.12 25.12
N PHE A 207 16.80 -9.66 23.90
CA PHE A 207 16.23 -9.04 22.72
C PHE A 207 14.68 -8.93 22.82
N ALA A 208 13.99 -9.98 23.29
CA ALA A 208 12.54 -9.94 23.50
C ALA A 208 12.13 -8.86 24.50
N ALA A 209 12.88 -8.70 25.60
CA ALA A 209 12.66 -7.65 26.59
C ALA A 209 12.87 -6.26 25.99
N ILE A 210 14.00 -6.03 25.29
CA ILE A 210 14.31 -4.76 24.62
C ILE A 210 13.23 -4.40 23.59
N PHE A 211 12.78 -5.35 22.77
CA PHE A 211 11.74 -5.08 21.77
C PHE A 211 10.40 -4.70 22.42
N SER A 212 10.03 -5.38 23.51
CA SER A 212 8.83 -5.05 24.28
C SER A 212 8.91 -3.66 24.91
N ASP A 213 10.05 -3.31 25.50
CA ASP A 213 10.29 -1.99 26.11
C ASP A 213 10.35 -0.88 25.06
N TYR A 214 10.91 -1.16 23.89
CA TYR A 214 10.95 -0.24 22.74
C TYR A 214 9.54 0.13 22.28
N GLN A 215 8.67 -0.87 22.03
CA GLN A 215 7.29 -0.60 21.62
C GLN A 215 6.50 0.12 22.73
N ARG A 216 6.71 -0.24 24.00
CA ARG A 216 6.08 0.45 25.13
C ARG A 216 6.53 1.91 25.26
N ALA A 217 7.81 2.18 25.03
CA ALA A 217 8.36 3.53 25.06
C ALA A 217 7.78 4.39 23.94
N LEU A 218 7.67 3.85 22.72
CA LEU A 218 7.00 4.52 21.59
C LEU A 218 5.53 4.82 21.91
N GLN A 219 4.78 3.84 22.41
CA GLN A 219 3.37 4.02 22.78
C GLN A 219 3.20 5.08 23.86
N LYS A 220 4.01 5.06 24.92
CA LYS A 220 3.98 6.06 26.00
C LYS A 220 4.31 7.47 25.49
N ALA A 221 5.20 7.57 24.50
CA ALA A 221 5.53 8.83 23.84
C ALA A 221 4.49 9.26 22.81
N ASN A 222 3.41 8.48 22.61
CA ASN A 222 2.46 8.65 21.52
C ASN A 222 3.21 8.81 20.19
N ALA A 223 4.09 7.87 19.88
CA ALA A 223 4.97 7.90 18.73
C ALA A 223 4.93 6.58 17.95
N PHE A 224 5.25 6.67 16.66
CA PHE A 224 5.52 5.53 15.78
C PHE A 224 6.90 5.72 15.15
N ASP A 225 7.63 4.63 14.93
CA ASP A 225 8.72 4.65 13.97
C ASP A 225 8.20 4.42 12.54
N PHE A 226 9.10 4.41 11.57
CA PHE A 226 8.74 4.32 10.16
C PHE A 226 8.08 2.96 9.82
N ASP A 227 8.60 1.86 10.36
CA ASP A 227 8.09 0.51 10.12
C ASP A 227 6.71 0.31 10.79
N ASP A 228 6.48 0.93 11.96
CA ASP A 228 5.19 0.90 12.65
C ASP A 228 4.06 1.48 11.79
N LEU A 229 4.31 2.50 10.96
CA LEU A 229 3.26 3.13 10.17
C LEU A 229 2.50 2.11 9.31
N ILE A 230 3.23 1.18 8.70
CA ILE A 230 2.62 0.14 7.87
C ILE A 230 2.01 -0.95 8.75
N ALA A 231 2.79 -1.50 9.69
CA ALA A 231 2.34 -2.60 10.54
C ALA A 231 1.07 -2.24 11.34
N GLN A 232 1.04 -1.06 11.96
CA GLN A 232 -0.11 -0.57 12.73
C GLN A 232 -1.33 -0.33 11.87
N THR A 233 -1.17 0.10 10.61
CA THR A 233 -2.30 0.23 9.68
C THR A 233 -2.90 -1.14 9.34
N VAL A 234 -2.06 -2.16 9.15
CA VAL A 234 -2.52 -3.53 8.94
C VAL A 234 -3.24 -4.07 10.19
N TYR A 235 -2.66 -3.87 11.38
CA TYR A 235 -3.27 -4.29 12.64
C TYR A 235 -4.61 -3.59 12.89
N LEU A 236 -4.70 -2.28 12.61
CA LEU A 236 -5.95 -1.50 12.67
C LEU A 236 -7.02 -2.12 11.77
N PHE A 237 -6.70 -2.46 10.53
CA PHE A 237 -7.66 -3.06 9.60
C PHE A 237 -8.10 -4.47 10.01
N ARG A 238 -7.18 -5.27 10.57
CA ARG A 238 -7.49 -6.62 11.08
C ARG A 238 -8.35 -6.57 12.35
N ALA A 239 -8.04 -5.66 13.27
CA ALA A 239 -8.76 -5.50 14.53
C ALA A 239 -10.13 -4.85 14.33
N PHE A 240 -10.25 -3.92 13.37
CA PHE A 240 -11.47 -3.16 13.11
C PHE A 240 -11.89 -3.24 11.62
N PRO A 241 -12.49 -4.37 11.18
CA PRO A 241 -12.85 -4.55 9.77
C PRO A 241 -13.78 -3.47 9.21
N HIS A 242 -14.63 -2.88 10.06
CA HIS A 242 -15.51 -1.78 9.66
C HIS A 242 -14.74 -0.51 9.25
N VAL A 243 -13.57 -0.25 9.85
CA VAL A 243 -12.67 0.84 9.45
C VAL A 243 -12.09 0.52 8.07
N ALA A 244 -11.58 -0.70 7.87
CA ALA A 244 -11.05 -1.14 6.58
C ALA A 244 -12.10 -1.01 5.46
N ASP A 245 -13.35 -1.35 5.73
CA ASP A 245 -14.46 -1.24 4.78
C ASP A 245 -14.73 0.19 4.29
N VAL A 246 -14.49 1.21 5.12
CA VAL A 246 -14.56 2.62 4.69
C VAL A 246 -13.55 2.89 3.57
N TYR A 247 -12.34 2.35 3.70
CA TYR A 247 -11.28 2.52 2.72
C TYR A 247 -11.46 1.64 1.48
N ARG A 248 -11.92 0.38 1.64
CA ARG A 248 -12.28 -0.52 0.53
C ARG A 248 -13.38 0.07 -0.35
N ARG A 249 -14.43 0.64 0.26
CA ARG A 249 -15.52 1.30 -0.47
C ARG A 249 -15.07 2.58 -1.16
N ARG A 250 -14.13 3.29 -0.55
CA ARG A 250 -13.55 4.51 -1.11
C ARG A 250 -12.68 4.17 -2.31
N PHE A 251 -11.64 3.36 -2.14
CA PHE A 251 -10.63 3.10 -3.16
C PHE A 251 -11.09 1.97 -4.09
N ARG A 252 -11.74 2.34 -5.20
CA ARG A 252 -12.16 1.40 -6.24
C ARG A 252 -11.02 1.02 -7.18
N HIS A 253 -10.00 1.87 -7.28
CA HIS A 253 -8.81 1.61 -8.05
C HIS A 253 -7.57 1.84 -7.19
N ILE A 254 -6.81 0.76 -6.98
CA ILE A 254 -5.52 0.80 -6.29
C ILE A 254 -4.44 0.45 -7.33
N LEU A 255 -3.48 1.36 -7.50
CA LEU A 255 -2.34 1.20 -8.40
C LEU A 255 -1.08 1.23 -7.54
N VAL A 256 -0.17 0.30 -7.78
CA VAL A 256 1.10 0.22 -7.06
C VAL A 256 2.23 0.21 -8.08
N ASP A 257 3.12 1.20 -7.99
CA ASP A 257 4.36 1.23 -8.76
C ASP A 257 5.49 0.53 -7.98
N GLU A 258 6.45 -0.01 -8.72
CA GLU A 258 7.59 -0.79 -8.20
C GLU A 258 7.17 -1.95 -7.28
N TYR A 259 6.10 -2.67 -7.65
CA TYR A 259 5.55 -3.75 -6.83
C TYR A 259 6.57 -4.84 -6.47
N GLN A 260 7.60 -5.06 -7.29
CA GLN A 260 8.66 -6.01 -7.02
C GLN A 260 9.50 -5.68 -5.78
N ASP A 261 9.50 -4.43 -5.32
CA ASP A 261 10.26 -3.98 -4.15
C ASP A 261 9.43 -4.09 -2.85
N THR A 262 8.23 -4.67 -2.89
CA THR A 262 7.33 -4.75 -1.74
C THR A 262 7.74 -5.83 -0.73
N ASN A 263 7.66 -5.50 0.56
CA ASN A 263 7.82 -6.46 1.65
C ASN A 263 6.49 -7.06 2.12
N HIS A 264 6.52 -8.01 3.06
CA HIS A 264 5.31 -8.70 3.54
C HIS A 264 4.27 -7.75 4.16
N ALA A 265 4.70 -6.76 4.94
CA ALA A 265 3.81 -5.77 5.54
C ALA A 265 3.13 -4.88 4.47
N GLN A 266 3.88 -4.43 3.47
CA GLN A 266 3.35 -3.64 2.35
C GLN A 266 2.37 -4.45 1.50
N TYR A 267 2.72 -5.68 1.17
CA TYR A 267 1.81 -6.61 0.49
C TYR A 267 0.52 -6.81 1.31
N SER A 268 0.65 -7.10 2.60
CA SER A 268 -0.49 -7.31 3.50
C SER A 268 -1.38 -6.07 3.58
N LEU A 269 -0.81 -4.86 3.58
CA LEU A 269 -1.60 -3.62 3.55
C LEU A 269 -2.44 -3.54 2.27
N ILE A 270 -1.83 -3.78 1.11
CA ILE A 270 -2.55 -3.74 -0.18
C ILE A 270 -3.64 -4.81 -0.17
N HIS A 271 -3.32 -6.02 0.31
CA HIS A 271 -4.27 -7.10 0.41
C HIS A 271 -5.47 -6.73 1.30
N GLU A 272 -5.25 -6.17 2.49
CA GLU A 272 -6.35 -5.73 3.36
C GLU A 272 -7.23 -4.66 2.68
N LEU A 273 -6.66 -3.79 1.84
CA LEU A 273 -7.41 -2.78 1.09
C LEU A 273 -8.17 -3.31 -0.12
N THR A 274 -7.79 -4.48 -0.66
CA THR A 274 -8.45 -5.08 -1.84
C THR A 274 -9.43 -6.19 -1.50
N ARG A 275 -9.47 -6.65 -0.24
CA ARG A 275 -10.44 -7.65 0.23
C ARG A 275 -11.90 -7.21 0.02
N PRO A 276 -12.82 -8.17 -0.20
CA PRO A 276 -14.25 -7.89 -0.26
C PRO A 276 -14.77 -7.24 1.03
N VAL A 277 -15.72 -6.32 0.89
CA VAL A 277 -16.43 -5.68 2.01
C VAL A 277 -17.36 -6.70 2.68
N VAL A 278 -17.24 -6.88 4.00
CA VAL A 278 -18.03 -7.85 4.76
C VAL A 278 -19.51 -7.41 4.79
N GLY A 279 -20.44 -8.28 4.37
CA GLY A 279 -21.89 -8.04 4.43
C GLY A 279 -22.59 -7.72 3.10
N LYS A 280 -21.87 -7.65 1.97
CA LYS A 280 -22.47 -7.82 0.64
C LYS A 280 -22.25 -9.28 0.22
N ALA A 281 -23.34 -10.04 0.05
CA ALA A 281 -23.29 -11.21 -0.82
C ALA A 281 -22.70 -10.76 -2.17
N ALA A 282 -21.75 -11.53 -2.68
CA ALA A 282 -20.94 -11.24 -3.85
C ALA A 282 -21.72 -10.57 -4.97
N ASP A 283 -21.62 -9.25 -5.04
CA ASP A 283 -21.92 -8.46 -6.21
C ASP A 283 -20.56 -8.25 -6.87
N HIS A 284 -20.28 -9.07 -7.88
CA HIS A 284 -18.94 -9.32 -8.43
C HIS A 284 -18.05 -8.06 -8.52
N GLY A 285 -16.97 -8.07 -7.74
CA GLY A 285 -15.88 -7.09 -7.79
C GLY A 285 -15.16 -7.00 -6.45
N THR A 286 -13.82 -6.85 -6.49
CA THR A 286 -12.87 -6.86 -5.35
C THR A 286 -12.65 -8.26 -4.77
N GLY A 287 -11.46 -8.83 -4.68
CA GLY A 287 -10.12 -8.42 -5.06
C GLY A 287 -9.20 -9.49 -4.47
N GLU A 288 -8.45 -10.17 -5.32
CA GLU A 288 -7.39 -11.09 -4.91
C GLU A 288 -6.11 -10.65 -5.63
N LEU A 289 -5.04 -10.48 -4.86
CA LEU A 289 -3.70 -10.18 -5.35
C LEU A 289 -2.79 -11.37 -5.07
N VAL A 290 -2.23 -11.92 -6.15
CA VAL A 290 -0.84 -12.39 -6.19
C VAL A 290 -0.11 -11.44 -7.12
#